data_AF-A0AAJ1GD83-F1
#
_entry.id   AF-A0AAJ1GD83-F1
#
_cell.length_a   1.000
_cell.length_b   1.000
_cell.length_c   1.000
_cell.angle_alpha   90.00
_cell.angle_beta   90.00
_cell.angle_gamma   90.00
#
_symmetry.space_group_name_H-M   'P 1'
#
loop_
_entity.id
_entity.type
_entity.pdbx_description
1 polymer ?
#
loop_
_entity_poly.entity_id
_entity_poly.type
_entity_poly.pdbx_seq_one_letter_code
_entity_poly.pdbx_strand_id
1 'polypeptide(L)'
;MIVLTLIVSIGTVGVPGTSTVTTTALFTAAGLPVEIIVLLVPISSVVDMMRTATNVTGAATAAVLVAKSEQLLDREVYDQKKSEDGLSGAAAVGESAR
;
A
#
# COMPACT_ATOMS: atom_id res chain seq x y z
N MET A 1 -2.89 -10.45 19.74
CA MET A 1 -2.93 -9.26 18.84
C MET A 1 -2.56 -9.61 17.40
N ILE A 2 -1.45 -10.34 17.14
CA ILE A 2 -1.00 -10.67 15.77
C ILE A 2 -2.01 -11.50 14.96
N VAL A 3 -2.58 -12.58 15.52
CA VAL A 3 -3.55 -13.43 14.80
C VAL A 3 -4.83 -12.67 14.44
N LEU A 4 -5.33 -11.85 15.37
CA LEU A 4 -6.49 -10.97 15.15
C LEU A 4 -6.22 -9.95 14.03
N THR A 5 -5.02 -9.35 14.00
CA THR A 5 -4.65 -8.41 12.94
C THR A 5 -4.56 -9.07 11.57
N LEU A 6 -4.17 -10.35 11.49
CA LEU A 6 -4.15 -11.10 10.23
C LEU A 6 -5.59 -11.34 9.70
N ILE A 7 -6.51 -11.74 10.58
CA ILE A 7 -7.92 -11.97 10.22
C ILE A 7 -8.58 -10.66 9.75
N VAL A 8 -8.36 -9.56 10.48
CA VAL A 8 -8.86 -8.23 10.10
C VAL A 8 -8.26 -7.77 8.77
N SER A 9 -6.97 -8.04 8.53
CA SER A 9 -6.28 -7.63 7.29
C SER A 9 -6.88 -8.27 6.03
N ILE A 10 -7.39 -9.50 6.11
CA ILE A 10 -8.10 -10.15 4.98
C ILE A 10 -9.47 -9.48 4.77
N GLY A 11 -10.13 -9.05 5.85
CA GLY A 11 -11.45 -8.41 5.80
C GLY A 11 -11.46 -6.94 5.34
N THR A 12 -10.32 -6.23 5.39
CA THR A 12 -10.22 -4.80 5.06
C THR A 12 -9.66 -4.51 3.65
N VAL A 13 -9.56 -5.52 2.78
CA VAL A 13 -9.06 -5.35 1.41
C VAL A 13 -10.07 -4.52 0.60
N GLY A 14 -9.94 -3.18 0.64
CA GLY A 14 -10.57 -2.29 -0.34
C GLY A 14 -11.44 -1.15 0.20
N VAL A 15 -11.50 -0.89 1.50
CA VAL A 15 -12.31 0.23 2.03
C VAL A 15 -11.40 1.38 2.48
N PRO A 16 -11.23 2.45 1.66
CA PRO A 16 -10.54 3.65 2.09
C PRO A 16 -11.31 4.30 3.27
N GLY A 17 -10.59 4.65 4.34
CA GLY A 17 -11.17 5.36 5.48
C GLY A 17 -11.56 4.50 6.70
N THR A 18 -11.33 3.18 6.67
CA THR A 18 -11.46 2.31 7.86
C THR A 18 -10.53 2.74 9.01
N SER A 19 -9.39 3.32 8.67
CA SER A 19 -8.42 3.90 9.61
C SER A 19 -9.00 5.05 10.43
N THR A 20 -9.77 5.95 9.81
CA THR A 20 -10.39 7.09 10.49
C THR A 20 -11.47 6.64 11.46
N VAL A 21 -12.32 5.69 11.06
CA VAL A 21 -13.38 5.12 11.92
C VAL A 21 -12.78 4.41 13.14
N THR A 22 -11.73 3.62 12.94
CA THR A 22 -11.05 2.90 14.03
C THR A 22 -10.33 3.86 14.97
N THR A 23 -9.74 4.94 14.44
CA THR A 23 -9.07 5.98 15.23
C THR A 23 -10.08 6.74 16.09
N THR A 24 -11.25 7.09 15.55
CA THR A 24 -12.34 7.71 16.32
C THR A 24 -12.83 6.81 17.44
N ALA A 25 -13.06 5.53 17.16
CA ALA A 25 -13.47 4.56 18.17
C ALA A 25 -12.42 4.43 19.30
N LEU A 26 -11.12 4.42 18.97
CA LEU A 26 -10.04 4.35 19.95
C LEU A 26 -9.96 5.60 20.82
N PHE A 27 -10.09 6.79 20.23
CA PHE A 27 -10.08 8.06 20.96
C PHE A 27 -11.28 8.17 21.90
N THR A 28 -12.48 7.80 21.43
CA THR A 28 -13.68 7.73 22.28
C THR A 28 -13.51 6.73 23.42
N ALA A 29 -12.94 5.54 23.17
CA ALA A 29 -12.67 4.55 24.21
C ALA A 29 -11.59 4.99 25.21
N ALA A 30 -10.62 5.81 24.77
CA ALA A 30 -9.56 6.38 25.61
C ALA A 30 -9.99 7.67 26.35
N GLY A 31 -11.21 8.17 26.12
CA GLY A 31 -11.71 9.42 26.72
C GLY A 31 -11.03 10.68 26.17
N LEU A 32 -10.42 10.60 24.98
CA LEU A 32 -9.72 11.71 24.35
C LEU A 32 -10.64 12.52 23.43
N PRO A 33 -10.43 13.85 23.33
CA PRO A 33 -11.22 14.71 22.45
C PRO A 33 -11.03 14.31 20.98
N VAL A 34 -12.16 14.07 20.30
CA VAL A 34 -12.22 13.60 18.91
C VAL A 34 -11.84 14.70 17.91
N GLU A 35 -11.83 15.96 18.35
CA GLU A 35 -11.45 17.13 17.55
C GLU A 35 -10.01 17.01 17.01
N ILE A 36 -9.13 16.32 17.73
CA ILE A 36 -7.72 16.09 17.32
C ILE A 36 -7.63 15.21 16.07
N ILE A 37 -8.63 14.37 15.81
CA ILE A 37 -8.62 13.43 14.68
C ILE A 37 -8.62 14.16 13.34
N VAL A 38 -9.21 15.36 13.27
CA VAL A 38 -9.25 16.20 12.05
C VAL A 38 -7.84 16.50 11.54
N LEU A 39 -6.86 16.68 12.44
CA LEU A 39 -5.45 16.87 12.09
C LEU A 39 -4.77 15.58 11.63
N LEU A 40 -5.27 14.43 12.08
CA LEU A 40 -4.71 13.11 11.77
C LEU A 40 -5.27 12.53 10.47
N VAL A 41 -6.46 12.95 10.00
CA VAL A 41 -7.08 12.45 8.76
C VAL A 41 -6.16 12.57 7.53
N PRO A 42 -5.46 13.70 7.29
CA PRO A 42 -4.54 13.82 6.15
C PRO A 42 -3.34 12.87 6.24
N ILE A 43 -2.83 12.58 7.45
CA ILE A 43 -1.72 11.65 7.66
C ILE A 43 -2.20 10.21 7.46
N SER A 44 -3.39 9.92 7.99
CA SER A 44 -4.05 8.62 7.88
C SER A 44 -4.23 8.19 6.42
N SER A 45 -4.62 9.10 5.52
CA SER A 45 -4.78 8.78 4.09
C SER A 45 -3.45 8.47 3.40
N VAL A 46 -2.37 9.17 3.74
CA VAL A 46 -1.01 8.87 3.24
C VAL A 46 -0.54 7.49 3.71
N VAL A 47 -0.74 7.18 4.99
CA VAL A 47 -0.39 5.87 5.57
C VAL A 47 -1.22 4.74 4.98
N ASP A 48 -2.50 4.99 4.68
CA ASP A 48 -3.39 4.01 4.04
C ASP A 48 -2.97 3.70 2.60
N MET A 49 -2.52 4.71 1.85
CA MET A 49 -1.90 4.49 0.55
C MET A 49 -0.60 3.68 0.65
N MET A 50 0.25 3.95 1.66
CA MET A 50 1.46 3.13 1.90
C MET A 50 1.13 1.68 2.22
N ARG A 51 0.05 1.42 2.96
CA ARG A 51 -0.45 0.06 3.23
C ARG A 51 -0.89 -0.63 1.95
N THR A 52 -1.64 0.05 1.10
CA THR A 52 -2.08 -0.48 -0.20
C THR A 52 -0.89 -0.78 -1.11
N ALA A 53 0.06 0.15 -1.21
CA ALA A 53 1.28 -0.02 -1.99
C ALA A 53 2.08 -1.24 -1.50
N THR A 54 2.30 -1.35 -0.19
CA THR A 54 3.03 -2.48 0.40
C THR A 54 2.31 -3.81 0.17
N ASN A 55 0.98 -3.84 0.26
CA ASN A 55 0.18 -5.05 -0.02
C ASN A 55 0.33 -5.50 -1.48
N VAL A 56 0.28 -4.58 -2.45
CA VAL A 56 0.45 -4.88 -3.87
C VAL A 56 1.89 -5.30 -4.18
N THR A 57 2.89 -4.59 -3.65
CA THR A 57 4.30 -4.94 -3.82
C THR A 57 4.63 -6.31 -3.21
N GLY A 58 4.07 -6.63 -2.05
CA GLY A 58 4.21 -7.95 -1.42
C GLY A 58 3.62 -9.06 -2.27
N ALA A 59 2.41 -8.86 -2.81
CA ALA A 59 1.78 -9.83 -3.71
C ALA A 59 2.60 -10.03 -5.00
N ALA A 60 3.10 -8.95 -5.61
CA ALA A 60 3.95 -9.02 -6.80
C ALA A 60 5.28 -9.74 -6.51
N THR A 61 5.91 -9.45 -5.37
CA THR A 61 7.15 -10.11 -4.95
C THR A 61 6.94 -11.60 -4.72
N ALA A 62 5.86 -11.97 -4.03
CA ALA A 62 5.49 -13.37 -3.81
C ALA A 62 5.20 -14.09 -5.14
N ALA A 63 4.48 -13.44 -6.07
CA ALA A 63 4.20 -14.00 -7.39
C ALA A 63 5.49 -14.26 -8.20
N VAL A 64 6.43 -13.31 -8.22
CA VAL A 64 7.74 -13.50 -8.89
C VAL A 64 8.56 -14.60 -8.21
N LEU A 65 8.55 -14.65 -6.88
CA LEU A 65 9.25 -15.68 -6.11
C LEU A 65 8.71 -17.08 -6.39
N VAL A 66 7.38 -17.23 -6.44
CA VAL A 66 6.70 -18.49 -6.79
C VAL A 66 6.97 -18.85 -8.24
N ALA A 67 6.82 -17.91 -9.19
CA ALA A 67 7.12 -18.15 -10.60
C ALA A 67 8.57 -18.61 -10.82
N LYS A 68 9.54 -18.04 -10.08
CA LYS A 68 10.94 -18.48 -10.11
C LYS A 68 11.10 -19.90 -9.57
N SER A 69 10.38 -20.24 -8.49
CA SER A 69 10.46 -21.55 -7.84
C SER A 69 9.85 -22.65 -8.70
N GLU A 70 8.74 -22.36 -9.38
CA GLU A 70 8.06 -23.27 -10.31
C GLU A 70 8.70 -23.30 -11.72
N GLN A 71 9.82 -22.60 -11.93
CA GLN A 71 10.47 -22.45 -13.25
C GLN A 71 9.57 -21.84 -14.35
N LEU A 72 8.50 -21.16 -13.95
CA LEU A 72 7.54 -20.46 -14.83
C LEU A 72 7.93 -19.00 -15.08
N LEU A 73 9.03 -18.52 -14.49
CA LEU A 73 9.50 -17.15 -14.67
C LEU A 73 10.25 -17.01 -16.01
N ASP A 74 9.64 -16.30 -16.94
CA ASP A 74 10.29 -15.84 -18.16
C ASP A 74 11.39 -14.82 -17.82
N ARG A 75 12.65 -15.24 -17.96
CA ARG A 75 13.82 -14.42 -17.59
C ARG A 75 14.15 -13.37 -18.64
N GLU A 76 13.82 -13.59 -19.90
CA GLU A 76 14.12 -12.62 -20.96
C GLU A 76 13.28 -11.36 -20.75
N VAL A 77 12.01 -11.53 -20.40
CA VAL A 77 11.11 -10.41 -20.05
C VAL A 77 11.47 -9.79 -18.69
N TYR A 78 11.88 -10.59 -17.71
CA TYR A 78 12.23 -10.09 -16.38
C TYR A 78 13.51 -9.25 -16.35
N ASP A 79 14.56 -9.66 -17.10
CA ASP A 79 15.86 -8.98 -17.10
C ASP A 79 15.92 -7.76 -18.05
N GLN A 80 14.94 -7.61 -18.95
CA GLN A 80 14.87 -6.50 -19.93
C GLN A 80 14.85 -5.10 -19.28
N LYS A 81 14.48 -4.95 -18.01
CA LYS A 81 14.39 -3.65 -17.32
C LYS A 81 15.68 -3.20 -16.60
N LYS A 82 16.78 -3.96 -16.70
CA LYS A 82 18.04 -3.61 -16.00
C LYS A 82 18.94 -2.64 -16.77
N SER A 83 18.65 -2.33 -18.04
CA SER A 83 19.57 -1.56 -18.90
C SER A 83 19.10 -0.16 -19.30
N GLU A 84 17.83 0.21 -19.14
CA GLU A 84 17.32 1.54 -19.49
C GLU A 84 16.31 1.99 -18.41
N ASP A 85 16.31 3.26 -18.04
CA ASP A 85 15.39 3.94 -17.08
C ASP A 85 15.71 3.93 -15.57
N GLY A 86 16.96 4.24 -15.23
CA GLY A 86 17.30 4.80 -13.90
C GLY A 86 17.08 6.30 -13.75
N LEU A 87 16.79 7.07 -14.82
CA LEU A 87 16.76 8.54 -14.74
C LEU A 87 15.88 9.26 -15.78
N SER A 88 14.83 8.63 -16.33
CA SER A 88 13.97 9.29 -17.35
C SER A 88 12.46 9.33 -16.99
N GLY A 89 12.02 8.61 -15.96
CA GLY A 89 10.59 8.54 -15.60
C GLY A 89 10.02 9.78 -14.89
N ALA A 90 10.86 10.69 -14.39
CA ALA A 90 10.38 11.91 -13.71
C ALA A 90 10.02 13.06 -14.67
N ALA A 91 10.45 13.00 -15.93
CA ALA A 91 10.25 14.08 -16.90
C ALA A 91 8.96 13.92 -17.75
N ALA A 92 8.38 12.72 -17.85
CA ALA A 92 7.30 12.45 -18.80
C ALA A 92 5.87 12.73 -18.28
N VAL A 93 5.68 13.03 -16.99
CA VAL A 93 4.34 13.33 -16.43
C VAL A 93 3.93 14.81 -16.63
N GLY A 94 4.86 15.68 -17.03
CA GLY A 94 4.62 17.11 -17.24
C GLY A 94 4.05 17.52 -18.60
N GLU A 95 4.00 16.62 -19.59
CA GLU A 95 3.70 17.00 -20.99
C GLU A 95 2.37 16.44 -21.53
N SER A 96 1.48 15.98 -20.66
CA SER A 96 0.09 15.64 -21.03
C SER A 96 -0.93 16.55 -20.33
N ALA A 97 -0.57 17.82 -20.15
CA ALA A 97 -1.46 18.90 -19.73
C ALA A 97 -1.40 20.09 -20.72
N ARG A 98 -1.41 19.77 -22.02
CA ARG A 98 -1.78 20.68 -23.10
C ARG A 98 -2.96 20.09 -23.86
#